data_AF-A0A7V9SMN5-F1
#
_entry.id   AF-A0A7V9SMN5-F1
#
_cell.length_a   1.000
_cell.length_b   1.000
_cell.length_c   1.000
_cell.angle_alpha   90.00
_cell.angle_beta   90.00
_cell.angle_gamma   90.00
#
_symmetry.space_group_name_H-M   'P 1'
#
loop_
_entity.id
_entity.type
_entity.pdbx_description
1 polymer ?
#
loop_
_entity_poly.entity_id
_entity_poly.type
_entity_poly.pdbx_seq_one_letter_code
_entity_poly.pdbx_strand_id
1 'polypeptide(L)'
;MPVAEEALKNKPGRISAAKTAPFLNRILDFLSSVKFGVVLLVILVLFSLVGMLIIQQNVNGFDAYYASLTPAEKFVYGSLGLFDIYHSWYFEFLLLVLSLNIVLASIDHFPSAWSFISRPKLDASRKWLIGQKQSSVVEMHGENERMVVENVSQVFKKHGLKTYVTEKKGKLFVFGESGRWNRLGAYIVHVALLTLFIGHFCSLQFG
;
A
#
# COMPACT_ATOMS: atom_id res chain seq x y z
N MET A 1 29.42 26.97 -7.05
CA MET A 1 28.30 26.41 -6.28
C MET A 1 27.00 26.89 -6.94
N PRO A 2 26.31 26.06 -7.76
CA PRO A 2 24.84 26.19 -7.85
C PRO A 2 24.04 24.88 -8.08
N VAL A 3 24.66 23.73 -8.36
CA VAL A 3 23.91 22.51 -8.78
C VAL A 3 23.22 21.79 -7.61
N ALA A 4 23.66 22.03 -6.37
CA ALA A 4 23.13 21.35 -5.19
C ALA A 4 21.80 21.94 -4.68
N GLU A 5 21.54 23.22 -4.93
CA GLU A 5 20.28 23.87 -4.56
C GLU A 5 19.14 23.54 -5.53
N GLU A 6 19.46 23.31 -6.81
CA GLU A 6 18.46 22.96 -7.83
C GLU A 6 17.86 21.56 -7.61
N ALA A 7 18.65 20.62 -7.08
CA ALA A 7 18.19 19.26 -6.77
C ALA A 7 17.27 19.18 -5.54
N LEU A 8 17.25 20.21 -4.68
CA LEU A 8 16.36 20.28 -3.51
C LEU A 8 15.00 20.90 -3.84
N LYS A 9 14.87 21.60 -4.98
CA LYS A 9 13.61 22.20 -5.44
C LYS A 9 12.67 21.21 -6.13
N ASN A 10 13.20 20.12 -6.68
CA ASN A 10 12.40 19.05 -7.28
C ASN A 10 12.09 17.96 -6.26
N LYS A 11 11.14 18.24 -5.35
CA LYS A 11 10.28 17.15 -4.86
C LYS A 11 9.69 16.48 -6.09
N PRO A 12 9.75 15.14 -6.24
CA PRO A 12 9.03 14.49 -7.33
C PRO A 12 7.56 14.91 -7.19
N GLY A 13 7.12 15.77 -8.11
CA GLY A 13 5.74 16.21 -8.14
C GLY A 13 4.88 14.96 -8.18
N ARG A 14 3.91 14.87 -7.26
CA ARG A 14 2.74 14.04 -7.50
C ARG A 14 2.34 14.32 -8.94
N ILE A 15 2.37 13.30 -9.80
CA ILE A 15 1.88 13.43 -11.16
C ILE A 15 0.39 13.65 -10.99
N SER A 16 0.02 14.92 -10.85
CA SER A 16 -1.36 15.37 -10.75
C SER A 16 -2.00 14.94 -12.06
N ALA A 17 -2.91 13.99 -11.97
CA ALA A 17 -3.93 13.81 -12.99
C ALA A 17 -4.59 15.16 -13.29
N ALA A 18 -5.09 15.30 -14.52
CA ALA A 18 -5.51 16.54 -15.18
C ALA A 18 -6.24 17.54 -14.27
N LYS A 19 -6.07 18.84 -14.54
CA LYS A 19 -6.67 19.97 -13.80
C LYS A 19 -8.21 19.89 -13.78
N THR A 20 -8.77 19.12 -12.85
CA THR A 20 -10.16 19.22 -12.43
C THR A 20 -10.31 20.39 -11.45
N ALA A 21 -11.52 20.93 -11.29
CA ALA A 21 -11.81 22.01 -10.35
C ALA A 21 -11.23 21.71 -8.95
N PRO A 22 -10.69 22.72 -8.23
CA PRO A 22 -9.91 22.53 -7.00
C PRO A 22 -10.64 21.74 -5.90
N PHE A 23 -11.98 21.73 -5.93
CA PHE A 23 -12.82 20.94 -5.03
C PHE A 23 -12.80 19.43 -5.33
N LEU A 24 -12.91 19.04 -6.60
CA LEU A 24 -12.93 17.63 -7.00
C LEU A 24 -11.59 16.95 -6.73
N ASN A 25 -10.47 17.65 -6.96
CA ASN A 25 -9.15 17.12 -6.64
C ASN A 25 -9.00 16.87 -5.13
N ARG A 26 -9.56 17.74 -4.29
CA ARG A 26 -9.50 17.58 -2.83
C ARG A 26 -10.31 16.38 -2.35
N ILE A 27 -11.47 16.13 -2.96
CA ILE A 27 -12.27 14.93 -2.66
C ILE A 27 -11.53 13.67 -3.10
N LEU A 28 -10.97 13.66 -4.32
CA LEU A 28 -10.20 12.52 -4.82
C LEU A 28 -8.98 12.23 -3.95
N ASP A 29 -8.24 13.27 -3.53
CA ASP A 29 -7.11 13.15 -2.59
C ASP A 29 -7.53 12.58 -1.23
N PHE A 30 -8.73 12.94 -0.75
CA PHE A 30 -9.26 12.39 0.48
C PHE A 30 -9.67 10.92 0.31
N LEU A 31 -10.39 10.62 -0.77
CA LEU A 31 -10.83 9.27 -1.12
C LEU A 31 -9.67 8.33 -1.47
N SER A 32 -8.53 8.83 -1.94
CA SER A 32 -7.33 8.02 -2.19
C SER A 32 -6.38 7.92 -0.98
N SER A 33 -6.74 8.54 0.15
CA SER A 33 -5.92 8.54 1.36
C SER A 33 -5.84 7.15 1.99
N VAL A 34 -4.61 6.66 2.21
CA VAL A 34 -4.35 5.39 2.91
C VAL A 34 -4.94 5.41 4.33
N LYS A 35 -4.84 6.55 5.04
CA LYS A 35 -5.37 6.67 6.40
C LYS A 35 -6.89 6.49 6.43
N PHE A 36 -7.58 7.06 5.44
CA PHE A 36 -9.03 6.92 5.30
C PHE A 36 -9.41 5.46 5.03
N GLY A 37 -8.69 4.79 4.12
CA GLY A 37 -8.86 3.36 3.84
C GLY A 37 -8.67 2.48 5.07
N VAL A 38 -7.62 2.71 5.87
CA VAL A 38 -7.39 1.96 7.11
C VAL A 38 -8.54 2.14 8.10
N VAL A 39 -9.07 3.36 8.26
CA VAL A 39 -10.22 3.61 9.14
C VAL A 39 -11.45 2.84 8.67
N LEU A 40 -11.76 2.87 7.37
CA LEU A 40 -12.88 2.11 6.79
C LEU A 40 -12.71 0.60 7.01
N LEU A 41 -11.50 0.08 6.79
CA LEU A 41 -11.20 -1.33 7.02
C LEU A 41 -11.44 -1.72 8.48
N VAL A 42 -10.97 -0.91 9.44
CA VAL A 42 -11.18 -1.16 10.87
C VAL A 42 -12.68 -1.16 11.21
N ILE A 43 -13.44 -0.20 10.69
CA ILE A 43 -14.90 -0.13 10.91
C ILE A 43 -15.60 -1.38 10.36
N LEU A 44 -15.26 -1.82 9.14
CA LEU A 44 -15.82 -3.05 8.56
C LEU A 44 -15.45 -4.29 9.38
N VAL A 45 -14.22 -4.37 9.88
CA VAL A 45 -13.80 -5.46 10.77
C VAL A 45 -14.64 -5.45 12.04
N LEU A 46 -14.88 -4.30 12.67
CA LEU A 46 -15.73 -4.21 13.86
C LEU A 46 -17.17 -4.66 13.57
N PHE A 47 -17.77 -4.23 12.45
CA PHE A 47 -19.10 -4.74 12.06
C PHE A 47 -19.08 -6.23 11.77
N SER A 48 -18.03 -6.75 11.13
CA SER A 48 -17.88 -8.18 10.89
C SER A 48 -17.76 -8.98 12.18
N LEU A 49 -17.09 -8.45 13.20
CA LEU A 49 -17.05 -9.04 14.54
C LEU A 49 -18.45 -9.08 15.17
N VAL A 50 -19.24 -8.01 15.05
CA VAL A 50 -20.64 -7.99 15.53
C VAL A 50 -21.47 -9.06 14.81
N GLY A 51 -21.31 -9.20 13.49
CA GLY A 51 -21.99 -10.24 12.70
C GLY A 51 -21.61 -11.67 13.07
N MET A 52 -20.40 -11.88 13.61
CA MET A 52 -19.99 -13.19 14.14
C MET A 52 -20.54 -13.47 15.53
N LEU A 53 -20.82 -12.43 16.34
CA LEU A 53 -21.39 -12.58 17.68
C LEU A 53 -22.91 -12.80 17.67
N ILE A 54 -23.61 -12.23 16.69
CA ILE A 54 -25.06 -12.34 16.52
C ILE A 54 -25.35 -13.37 15.42
N ILE A 55 -26.15 -14.40 15.74
CA ILE A 55 -26.48 -15.44 14.76
C ILE A 55 -27.26 -14.81 13.60
N GLN A 56 -26.73 -15.00 12.38
CA GLN A 56 -27.31 -14.47 11.15
C GLN A 56 -28.51 -15.31 10.71
N GLN A 57 -29.47 -14.68 10.03
CA GLN A 57 -30.74 -15.29 9.60
C GLN A 57 -30.57 -16.49 8.66
N ASN A 58 -29.45 -16.58 7.96
CA ASN A 58 -29.13 -17.64 6.99
C ASN A 58 -28.39 -18.84 7.63
N VAL A 59 -28.22 -18.87 8.94
CA VAL A 59 -27.51 -19.94 9.67
C VAL A 59 -28.51 -20.86 10.38
N ASN A 60 -28.26 -22.17 10.32
CA ASN A 60 -29.06 -23.17 11.03
C ASN A 60 -29.10 -22.88 12.54
N GLY A 61 -30.30 -22.90 13.13
CA GLY A 61 -30.51 -22.58 14.55
C GLY A 61 -30.89 -21.13 14.82
N PHE A 62 -31.02 -20.29 13.79
CA PHE A 62 -31.52 -18.92 13.93
C PHE A 62 -32.88 -18.87 14.63
N ASP A 63 -33.84 -19.73 14.30
CA ASP A 63 -35.18 -19.70 14.91
C ASP A 63 -35.15 -19.90 16.43
N ALA A 64 -34.33 -20.85 16.90
CA ALA A 64 -34.18 -21.13 18.33
C ALA A 64 -33.46 -19.97 19.06
N TYR A 65 -32.44 -19.38 18.43
CA TYR A 65 -31.77 -18.19 18.93
C TYR A 65 -32.69 -16.98 18.97
N TYR A 66 -33.42 -16.71 17.89
CA TYR A 66 -34.38 -15.62 17.82
C TYR A 66 -35.47 -15.80 18.87
N ALA A 67 -35.97 -17.02 19.08
CA ALA A 67 -36.94 -17.31 20.14
C ALA A 67 -36.40 -17.00 21.55
N SER A 68 -35.10 -17.24 21.81
CA SER A 68 -34.48 -17.00 23.12
C SER A 68 -34.19 -15.53 23.43
N LEU A 69 -34.22 -14.64 22.43
CA LEU A 69 -34.01 -13.20 22.61
C LEU A 69 -35.18 -12.52 23.33
N THR A 70 -34.84 -11.54 24.17
CA THR A 70 -35.81 -10.64 24.79
C THR A 70 -36.49 -9.74 23.76
N PRO A 71 -37.68 -9.18 24.05
CA PRO A 71 -38.34 -8.24 23.15
C PRO A 71 -37.49 -7.01 22.81
N ALA A 72 -36.68 -6.53 23.76
CA ALA A 72 -35.78 -5.40 23.55
C ALA A 72 -34.66 -5.73 22.55
N GLU A 73 -34.02 -6.91 22.68
CA GLU A 73 -32.98 -7.35 21.76
C GLU A 73 -33.53 -7.55 20.35
N LYS A 74 -34.70 -8.18 20.20
CA LYS A 74 -35.36 -8.32 18.89
C LYS A 74 -35.58 -6.98 18.21
N PHE A 75 -36.04 -5.99 18.96
CA PHE A 75 -36.27 -4.64 18.44
C PHE A 75 -34.97 -3.94 18.03
N VAL A 76 -33.94 -3.98 18.88
CA VAL A 76 -32.65 -3.33 18.59
C VAL A 76 -31.92 -4.03 17.43
N TYR A 77 -31.81 -5.36 17.47
CA TYR A 77 -31.10 -6.12 16.43
C TYR A 77 -31.84 -6.05 15.10
N GLY A 78 -33.17 -6.13 15.11
CA GLY A 78 -33.99 -5.97 13.92
C GLY A 78 -33.89 -4.55 13.32
N SER A 79 -34.00 -3.50 14.14
CA SER A 79 -33.95 -2.11 13.64
C SER A 79 -32.57 -1.73 13.08
N LEU A 80 -31.49 -2.26 13.65
CA LEU A 80 -30.13 -2.07 13.17
C LEU A 80 -29.74 -3.04 12.05
N GLY A 81 -30.60 -4.01 11.70
CA GLY A 81 -30.30 -5.02 10.68
C GLY A 81 -29.20 -6.02 11.07
N LEU A 82 -28.97 -6.27 12.36
CA LEU A 82 -27.85 -7.10 12.83
C LEU A 82 -28.02 -8.60 12.55
N PHE A 83 -29.26 -9.05 12.33
CA PHE A 83 -29.54 -10.43 11.90
C PHE A 83 -29.14 -10.69 10.45
N ASP A 84 -28.90 -9.64 9.67
CA ASP A 84 -28.43 -9.72 8.29
C ASP A 84 -27.45 -8.57 7.99
N ILE A 85 -26.43 -8.46 8.84
CA ILE A 85 -25.55 -7.28 8.86
C ILE A 85 -24.78 -7.12 7.55
N TYR A 86 -24.45 -8.23 6.89
CA TYR A 86 -23.68 -8.24 5.65
C TYR A 86 -24.47 -7.70 4.44
N HIS A 87 -25.81 -7.70 4.50
CA HIS A 87 -26.71 -7.11 3.49
C HIS A 87 -27.30 -5.77 3.96
N SER A 88 -26.80 -5.23 5.08
CA SER A 88 -27.25 -3.94 5.57
C SER A 88 -26.68 -2.79 4.72
N TRP A 89 -27.50 -1.77 4.45
CA TRP A 89 -27.13 -0.65 3.59
C TRP A 89 -25.83 0.05 4.04
N TYR A 90 -25.56 0.11 5.35
CA TYR A 90 -24.37 0.75 5.88
C TYR A 90 -23.13 -0.11 5.68
N PHE A 91 -23.24 -1.44 5.79
CA PHE A 91 -22.13 -2.36 5.53
C PHE A 91 -21.76 -2.33 4.04
N GLU A 92 -22.76 -2.42 3.15
CA GLU A 92 -22.57 -2.33 1.71
C GLU A 92 -21.97 -0.98 1.29
N PHE A 93 -22.46 0.11 1.86
CA PHE A 93 -21.92 1.44 1.59
C PHE A 93 -20.45 1.55 2.02
N LEU A 94 -20.11 1.07 3.22
CA LEU A 94 -18.72 1.05 3.69
C LEU A 94 -17.82 0.20 2.80
N LEU A 95 -18.32 -0.96 2.36
CA LEU A 95 -17.60 -1.86 1.46
C LEU A 95 -17.37 -1.22 0.09
N LEU A 96 -18.38 -0.53 -0.46
CA LEU A 96 -18.29 0.18 -1.73
C LEU A 96 -17.29 1.33 -1.66
N VAL A 97 -17.36 2.15 -0.60
CA VAL A 97 -16.44 3.27 -0.39
C VAL A 97 -15.01 2.77 -0.17
N LEU A 98 -14.82 1.68 0.58
CA LEU A 98 -13.50 1.05 0.74
C LEU A 98 -12.97 0.50 -0.60
N SER A 99 -13.83 -0.13 -1.40
CA SER A 99 -13.46 -0.62 -2.74
C SER A 99 -12.95 0.53 -3.61
N LEU A 100 -13.68 1.64 -3.64
CA LEU A 100 -13.29 2.85 -4.36
C LEU A 100 -11.96 3.41 -3.82
N ASN A 101 -11.79 3.48 -2.50
CA ASN A 101 -10.55 3.93 -1.86
C ASN A 101 -9.35 3.08 -2.30
N ILE A 102 -9.46 1.74 -2.28
CA ILE A 102 -8.39 0.83 -2.69
C ILE A 102 -8.03 1.05 -4.16
N VAL A 103 -9.03 1.19 -5.04
CA VAL A 103 -8.81 1.45 -6.47
C VAL A 103 -8.06 2.78 -6.66
N LEU A 104 -8.56 3.86 -6.07
CA LEU A 104 -7.96 5.19 -6.21
C LEU A 104 -6.55 5.24 -5.61
N ALA A 105 -6.36 4.69 -4.42
CA ALA A 105 -5.06 4.60 -3.77
C ALA A 105 -4.06 3.78 -4.62
N SER A 106 -4.52 2.69 -5.24
CA SER A 106 -3.67 1.90 -6.15
C SER A 106 -3.23 2.71 -7.35
N ILE A 107 -4.14 3.43 -8.01
CA ILE A 107 -3.84 4.26 -9.19
C ILE A 107 -2.84 5.36 -8.83
N ASP A 108 -3.04 6.06 -7.71
CA ASP A 108 -2.16 7.17 -7.31
C ASP A 108 -0.74 6.71 -6.96
N HIS A 109 -0.59 5.53 -6.36
CA HIS A 109 0.69 5.05 -5.88
C HIS A 109 1.45 4.19 -6.92
N PHE A 110 0.75 3.63 -7.91
CA PHE A 110 1.33 2.72 -8.91
C PHE A 110 2.46 3.35 -9.74
N PRO A 111 2.34 4.58 -10.28
CA PRO A 111 3.42 5.18 -11.08
C PRO A 111 4.72 5.34 -10.29
N SER A 112 4.61 5.71 -9.01
CA SER A 112 5.77 5.84 -8.13
C SER A 112 6.42 4.47 -7.88
N ALA A 113 5.61 3.49 -7.48
CA ALA A 113 6.09 2.13 -7.23
C ALA A 113 6.76 1.51 -8.47
N TRP A 114 6.17 1.70 -9.66
CA TRP A 114 6.72 1.22 -10.92
C TRP A 114 8.00 1.95 -11.33
N SER A 115 8.09 3.26 -11.08
CA SER A 115 9.30 4.04 -11.38
C SER A 115 10.52 3.52 -10.60
N PHE A 116 10.34 3.12 -9.33
CA PHE A 116 11.42 2.52 -8.54
C PHE A 116 11.92 1.19 -9.12
N ILE A 117 11.04 0.42 -9.76
CA ILE A 117 11.37 -0.89 -10.33
C ILE A 117 12.02 -0.75 -11.70
N SER A 118 11.47 0.15 -12.53
CA SER A 118 11.89 0.36 -13.92
C SER A 118 13.11 1.26 -14.07
N ARG A 119 13.34 2.20 -13.14
CA ARG A 119 14.42 3.19 -13.20
C ARG A 119 15.15 3.31 -11.85
N PRO A 120 15.95 2.29 -11.45
CA PRO A 120 16.73 2.36 -10.22
C PRO A 120 17.74 3.52 -10.30
N LYS A 121 17.86 4.30 -9.22
CA LYS A 121 18.90 5.33 -9.11
C LYS A 121 20.20 4.65 -8.71
N LEU A 122 21.10 4.50 -9.67
CA LEU A 122 22.38 3.80 -9.50
C LEU A 122 23.51 4.72 -9.00
N ASP A 123 23.26 6.02 -8.91
CA ASP A 123 24.20 7.00 -8.40
C ASP A 123 23.64 7.73 -7.16
N ALA A 124 24.54 8.00 -6.22
CA ALA A 124 24.22 8.72 -5.00
C ALA A 124 25.34 9.70 -4.64
N SER A 125 24.98 10.88 -4.12
CA SER A 125 25.99 11.83 -3.66
C SER A 125 26.66 11.32 -2.37
N ARG A 126 27.96 11.61 -2.20
CA ARG A 126 28.71 11.27 -0.98
C ARG A 126 28.00 11.80 0.28
N LYS A 127 27.49 13.03 0.24
CA LYS A 127 26.74 13.65 1.35
C LYS A 127 25.49 12.85 1.70
N TRP A 128 24.75 12.35 0.69
CA TRP A 128 23.57 11.52 0.91
C TRP A 128 23.91 10.16 1.51
N LEU A 129 24.99 9.51 1.03
CA LEU A 129 25.45 8.21 1.53
C LEU A 129 25.86 8.29 3.01
N ILE A 130 26.67 9.29 3.38
CA ILE A 130 27.10 9.50 4.77
C ILE A 130 25.92 9.86 5.68
N GLY A 131 24.91 10.55 5.13
CA GLY A 131 23.69 10.88 5.86
C GLY A 131 22.74 9.71 6.11
N GLN A 132 23.00 8.51 5.56
CA GLN A 132 22.18 7.34 5.85
C GLN A 132 22.47 6.80 7.26
N LYS A 133 21.42 6.26 7.91
CA LYS A 133 21.49 5.66 9.25
C LYS A 133 22.57 4.58 9.37
N GLN A 134 22.85 3.87 8.27
CA GLN A 134 23.89 2.86 8.19
C GLN A 134 24.87 3.31 7.10
N SER A 135 25.99 3.87 7.52
CA SER A 135 27.06 4.30 6.62
C SER A 135 28.41 4.06 7.29
N SER A 136 29.40 3.72 6.49
CA SER A 136 30.78 3.56 6.93
C SER A 136 31.69 4.07 5.81
N VAL A 137 32.80 4.70 6.21
CA VAL A 137 33.84 5.15 5.29
C VAL A 137 35.09 4.33 5.59
N VAL A 138 35.59 3.63 4.57
CA VAL A 138 36.80 2.82 4.65
C VAL A 138 37.82 3.43 3.69
N GLU A 139 38.99 3.78 4.22
CA GLU A 139 40.10 4.28 3.43
C GLU A 139 41.01 3.11 3.04
N MET A 140 41.15 2.85 1.75
CA MET A 140 42.04 1.83 1.22
C MET A 140 43.24 2.51 0.56
N HIS A 141 44.44 2.21 1.04
CA HIS A 141 45.69 2.81 0.56
C HIS A 141 46.39 1.87 -0.43
N GLY A 142 46.80 2.38 -1.60
CA GLY A 142 47.59 1.63 -2.58
C GLY A 142 46.81 0.65 -3.47
N GLU A 143 45.50 0.54 -3.31
CA GLU A 143 44.67 -0.31 -4.17
C GLU A 143 44.22 0.40 -5.46
N ASN A 144 44.21 -0.34 -6.57
CA ASN A 144 43.64 0.14 -7.83
C ASN A 144 42.12 0.23 -7.71
N GLU A 145 41.53 1.38 -8.06
CA GLU A 145 40.08 1.62 -7.97
C GLU A 145 39.24 0.50 -8.60
N ARG A 146 39.72 -0.09 -9.71
CA ARG A 146 39.03 -1.20 -10.39
C ARG A 146 39.01 -2.49 -9.56
N MET A 147 40.07 -2.77 -8.79
CA MET A 147 40.10 -3.94 -7.91
C MET A 147 39.14 -3.77 -6.74
N VAL A 148 39.05 -2.56 -6.17
CA VAL A 148 38.09 -2.25 -5.10
C VAL A 148 36.66 -2.48 -5.59
N VAL A 149 36.32 -1.97 -6.78
CA VAL A 149 34.99 -2.16 -7.38
C VAL A 149 34.66 -3.64 -7.60
N GLU A 150 35.61 -4.44 -8.11
CA GLU A 150 35.41 -5.88 -8.32
C GLU A 150 35.20 -6.62 -6.99
N ASN A 151 36.05 -6.35 -5.98
CA ASN A 151 35.95 -6.96 -4.66
C ASN A 151 34.59 -6.67 -4.00
N VAL A 152 34.16 -5.41 -4.00
CA VAL A 152 32.85 -5.01 -3.47
C VAL A 152 31.72 -5.69 -4.25
N SER A 153 31.84 -5.76 -5.57
CA SER A 153 30.84 -6.40 -6.43
C SER A 153 30.72 -7.91 -6.17
N GLN A 154 31.83 -8.59 -5.91
CA GLN A 154 31.82 -10.01 -5.55
C GLN A 154 31.20 -10.24 -4.17
N VAL A 155 31.50 -9.39 -3.20
CA VAL A 155 30.85 -9.45 -1.87
C VAL A 155 29.34 -9.29 -2.00
N PHE A 156 28.86 -8.34 -2.81
CA PHE A 156 27.42 -8.14 -3.04
C PHE A 156 26.77 -9.36 -3.71
N LYS A 157 27.40 -9.92 -4.76
CA LYS A 157 26.93 -11.15 -5.41
C LYS A 157 26.88 -12.34 -4.45
N LYS A 158 27.90 -12.51 -3.60
CA LYS A 158 27.96 -13.58 -2.59
C LYS A 158 26.81 -13.50 -1.58
N HIS A 159 26.34 -12.29 -1.27
CA HIS A 159 25.18 -12.05 -0.41
C HIS A 159 23.84 -12.01 -1.17
N GLY A 160 23.81 -12.41 -2.45
CA GLY A 160 22.58 -12.48 -3.24
C GLY A 160 22.03 -11.12 -3.71
N LEU A 161 22.83 -10.06 -3.64
CA LEU A 161 22.44 -8.73 -4.13
C LEU A 161 22.68 -8.63 -5.64
N LYS A 162 21.68 -8.15 -6.38
CA LYS A 162 21.85 -7.74 -7.77
C LYS A 162 22.73 -6.50 -7.80
N THR A 163 23.91 -6.65 -8.39
CA THR A 163 24.97 -5.65 -8.38
C THR A 163 25.03 -4.90 -9.71
N TYR A 164 25.16 -3.59 -9.64
CA TYR A 164 25.28 -2.67 -10.77
C TYR A 164 26.49 -1.77 -10.54
N VAL A 165 27.34 -1.64 -11.55
CA VAL A 165 28.48 -0.71 -11.54
C VAL A 165 28.16 0.42 -12.52
N THR A 166 28.34 1.66 -12.08
CA THR A 166 28.08 2.84 -12.92
C THR A 166 29.19 3.85 -12.73
N GLU A 167 29.66 4.44 -13.82
CA GLU A 167 30.63 5.54 -13.80
C GLU A 167 29.92 6.85 -14.13
N LYS A 168 30.10 7.87 -13.27
CA LYS A 168 29.51 9.20 -13.49
C LYS A 168 30.44 10.28 -12.98
N LYS A 169 30.82 11.21 -13.86
CA LYS A 169 31.73 12.34 -13.55
C LYS A 169 33.07 11.88 -12.95
N GLY A 170 33.66 10.83 -13.53
CA GLY A 170 34.95 10.26 -13.08
C GLY A 170 34.89 9.60 -11.70
N LYS A 171 33.69 9.20 -11.24
CA LYS A 171 33.50 8.45 -10.01
C LYS A 171 32.79 7.14 -10.31
N LEU A 172 33.30 6.07 -9.72
CA LEU A 172 32.71 4.74 -9.78
C LEU A 172 31.72 4.55 -8.63
N PHE A 173 30.53 4.04 -8.97
CA PHE A 173 29.46 3.71 -8.03
C PHE A 173 29.18 2.21 -8.15
N VAL A 174 29.13 1.53 -7.00
CA VAL A 174 28.68 0.14 -6.90
C VAL A 174 27.37 0.13 -6.13
N PHE A 175 26.31 -0.35 -6.76
CA PHE A 175 24.98 -0.43 -6.18
C PHE A 175 24.53 -1.89 -6.09
N GLY A 176 24.09 -2.33 -4.93
CA GLY A 176 23.56 -3.68 -4.69
C GLY A 176 22.16 -3.61 -4.10
N GLU A 177 21.20 -4.32 -4.71
CA GLU A 177 19.84 -4.42 -4.18
C GLU A 177 19.29 -5.84 -4.23
N SER A 178 18.35 -6.15 -3.34
CA SER A 178 17.52 -7.34 -3.37
C SER A 178 16.04 -6.97 -3.14
N GLY A 179 15.13 -7.86 -3.53
CA GLY A 179 13.70 -7.68 -3.21
C GLY A 179 12.99 -6.54 -3.93
N ARG A 180 13.45 -6.12 -5.13
CA ARG A 180 12.83 -5.04 -5.92
C ARG A 180 11.31 -5.19 -6.09
N TRP A 181 10.84 -6.43 -6.27
CA TRP A 181 9.44 -6.78 -6.45
C TRP A 181 8.60 -6.72 -5.17
N ASN A 182 9.21 -6.68 -3.98
CA ASN A 182 8.48 -6.65 -2.71
C ASN A 182 7.57 -5.41 -2.60
N ARG A 183 7.92 -4.33 -3.31
CA ARG A 183 7.10 -3.11 -3.40
C ARG A 183 5.77 -3.32 -4.12
N LEU A 184 5.64 -4.38 -4.92
CA LEU A 184 4.37 -4.74 -5.57
C LEU A 184 3.45 -5.56 -4.66
N GLY A 185 3.92 -6.02 -3.50
CA GLY A 185 3.13 -6.87 -2.60
C GLY A 185 1.81 -6.22 -2.17
N ALA A 186 1.79 -4.90 -1.97
CA ALA A 186 0.56 -4.17 -1.62
C ALA A 186 -0.54 -4.33 -2.70
N TYR A 187 -0.18 -4.36 -3.99
CA TYR A 187 -1.15 -4.51 -5.07
C TYR A 187 -1.75 -5.91 -5.13
N ILE A 188 -0.99 -6.94 -4.75
CA ILE A 188 -1.51 -8.30 -4.64
C ILE A 188 -2.61 -8.34 -3.57
N VAL A 189 -2.37 -7.71 -2.41
CA VAL A 189 -3.37 -7.60 -1.34
C VAL A 189 -4.59 -6.81 -1.80
N HIS A 190 -4.39 -5.71 -2.52
CA HIS A 190 -5.49 -4.90 -3.04
C HIS A 190 -6.36 -5.70 -4.04
N VAL A 191 -5.73 -6.43 -4.97
CA VAL A 191 -6.46 -7.28 -5.92
C VAL A 191 -7.24 -8.36 -5.18
N ALA A 192 -6.62 -9.04 -4.21
CA ALA A 192 -7.29 -10.07 -3.41
C ALA A 192 -8.52 -9.51 -2.65
N LEU A 193 -8.37 -8.36 -2.00
CA LEU A 193 -9.49 -7.69 -1.31
C LEU A 193 -10.60 -7.29 -2.29
N LEU A 194 -10.25 -6.68 -3.42
CA LEU A 194 -11.24 -6.31 -4.43
C LEU A 194 -11.95 -7.52 -5.01
N THR A 195 -11.25 -8.65 -5.22
CA THR A 195 -11.88 -9.91 -5.63
C THR A 195 -12.90 -10.41 -4.60
N LEU A 196 -12.56 -10.36 -3.31
CA LEU A 196 -13.51 -10.73 -2.24
C LEU A 196 -14.73 -9.81 -2.23
N PHE A 197 -14.54 -8.50 -2.39
CA PHE A 197 -15.64 -7.53 -2.40
C PHE A 197 -16.54 -7.72 -3.62
N ILE A 198 -15.97 -7.96 -4.80
CA ILE A 198 -16.74 -8.30 -6.00
C ILE A 198 -17.53 -9.58 -5.78
N GLY A 199 -16.93 -10.61 -5.17
CA GLY A 199 -17.63 -11.85 -4.83
C GLY A 199 -18.85 -11.60 -3.93
N HIS A 200 -18.71 -10.74 -2.93
CA HIS A 200 -19.83 -10.31 -2.10
C HIS A 200 -20.91 -9.56 -2.89
N PHE A 201 -20.54 -8.57 -3.73
CA PHE A 201 -21.53 -7.90 -4.59
C PHE A 201 -22.23 -8.85 -5.57
N CYS A 202 -21.54 -9.88 -6.05
CA CYS A 202 -22.16 -10.93 -6.86
C CYS A 202 -23.16 -11.76 -6.04
N SER A 203 -22.85 -12.14 -4.79
CA SER A 203 -23.82 -12.87 -3.96
C SER A 203 -25.08 -12.03 -3.70
N LEU A 204 -24.94 -10.72 -3.50
CA LEU A 204 -26.10 -9.82 -3.36
C LEU A 204 -27.06 -9.86 -4.57
N GLN A 205 -26.53 -10.04 -5.78
CA GLN A 205 -27.34 -10.08 -7.01
C GLN A 205 -27.87 -11.46 -7.36
N PHE A 206 -27.13 -12.52 -7.02
CA PHE A 206 -27.40 -13.88 -7.51
C PHE A 206 -27.85 -14.88 -6.43
N GLY A 207 -27.73 -14.53 -5.13
CA GLY A 207 -28.08 -15.40 -4.00
C GLY A 207 -26.89 -16.14 -3.42
#